data_AF-A0A2E0K4P6-F1
#
_entry.id   AF-A0A2E0K4P6-F1
#
_cell.length_a   1.000
_cell.length_b   1.000
_cell.length_c   1.000
_cell.angle_alpha   90.00
_cell.angle_beta   90.00
_cell.angle_gamma   90.00
#
_symmetry.space_group_name_H-M   'P 1'
#
loop_
_entity.id
_entity.type
_entity.pdbx_description
1 polymer ?
#
loop_
_entity_poly.entity_id
_entity_poly.type
_entity_poly.pdbx_seq_one_letter_code
_entity_poly.pdbx_strand_id
1 'polypeptide(L)' 'MMKCQEFIFLLTSGQLKEGSAVLKSSAFMHRMMCRRCSAFYHNDNTLAHQIDSCKKFLQQKPGDDLNEPDEK' A
#
# COMPACT_ATOMS: atom_id res chain seq x y z
N MET A 1 -6.70 -24.19 3.81
CA MET A 1 -6.86 -23.23 2.70
C MET A 1 -7.47 -21.96 3.29
N MET A 2 -6.78 -20.83 3.23
CA MET A 2 -7.25 -19.56 3.81
C MET A 2 -8.55 -19.09 3.16
N LYS A 3 -9.48 -18.52 3.95
CA LYS A 3 -10.74 -17.96 3.43
C LYS A 3 -10.55 -16.54 2.92
N CYS A 4 -11.37 -16.09 1.97
CA CYS A 4 -11.29 -14.72 1.43
C CYS A 4 -11.44 -13.65 2.52
N GLN A 5 -12.38 -13.86 3.47
CA GLN A 5 -12.61 -12.93 4.58
C GLN A 5 -11.38 -12.81 5.49
N GLU A 6 -10.75 -13.94 5.81
CA GLU A 6 -9.53 -14.01 6.62
C GLU A 6 -8.37 -13.30 5.93
N PHE A 7 -8.19 -13.56 4.62
CA PHE A 7 -7.19 -12.87 3.82
C PHE A 7 -7.37 -11.36 3.83
N ILE A 8 -8.60 -10.87 3.58
CA ILE A 8 -8.89 -9.43 3.54
C ILE A 8 -8.59 -8.81 4.91
N PHE A 9 -9.06 -9.43 5.99
CA PHE A 9 -8.82 -8.93 7.34
C PHE A 9 -7.32 -8.83 7.66
N LEU A 10 -6.56 -9.90 7.39
CA LEU A 10 -5.12 -9.93 7.63
C LEU A 10 -4.34 -8.92 6.78
N LEU A 11 -4.80 -8.70 5.54
CA LEU A 11 -4.22 -7.71 4.63
C LEU A 11 -4.45 -6.29 5.15
N THR A 12 -5.71 -5.91 5.40
CA THR A 12 -6.08 -4.53 5.76
C THR A 12 -5.66 -4.15 7.17
N SER A 13 -5.55 -5.12 8.09
CA SER A 13 -5.05 -4.87 9.45
C SER A 13 -3.52 -4.74 9.53
N GLY A 14 -2.79 -5.03 8.45
CA GLY A 14 -1.33 -5.05 8.45
C GLY A 14 -0.71 -6.31 9.10
N GLN A 15 -1.52 -7.17 9.71
CA GLN A 15 -1.05 -8.41 10.36
C GLN A 15 -0.33 -9.35 9.38
N LEU A 16 -0.62 -9.25 8.07
CA LEU A 16 0.10 -10.02 7.07
C LEU A 16 1.58 -9.62 6.94
N LYS A 17 1.93 -8.35 7.18
CA LYS A 17 3.33 -7.89 7.16
C LYS A 17 4.10 -8.38 8.38
N GLU A 18 3.45 -8.39 9.53
CA GLU A 18 4.03 -8.78 10.83
C GLU A 18 3.97 -10.30 11.10
N GLY A 19 3.15 -11.03 10.34
CA GLY A 19 2.90 -12.45 10.53
C GLY A 19 4.07 -13.37 10.20
N SER A 20 3.92 -14.63 10.63
CA SER A 20 4.89 -15.70 10.39
C SER A 20 5.07 -16.04 8.90
N ALA A 21 6.20 -16.65 8.55
CA ALA A 21 6.48 -17.06 7.17
C ALA A 21 5.41 -18.01 6.60
N VAL A 22 4.83 -18.88 7.44
CA VAL A 22 3.74 -19.79 7.07
C VAL A 22 2.45 -19.04 6.75
N LEU A 23 2.13 -18.00 7.52
CA LEU A 23 0.95 -17.17 7.25
C LEU A 23 1.11 -16.41 5.92
N LYS A 24 2.30 -15.86 5.68
CA LYS A 24 2.65 -15.16 4.45
C LYS A 24 2.56 -16.08 3.22
N SER A 25 3.07 -17.30 3.31
CA SER A 25 2.99 -18.27 2.21
C SER A 25 1.55 -18.72 1.94
N SER A 26 0.75 -18.95 2.99
CA SER A 26 -0.68 -19.27 2.87
C SER A 26 -1.47 -18.17 2.17
N ALA A 27 -1.25 -16.90 2.55
CA ALA A 27 -1.90 -15.76 1.92
C ALA A 27 -1.43 -15.55 0.47
N PHE A 28 -0.14 -15.79 0.18
CA PHE A 28 0.39 -15.75 -1.19
C PHE A 28 -0.29 -16.80 -2.08
N MET A 29 -0.38 -18.05 -1.61
CA MET A 29 -1.11 -19.11 -2.32
C MET A 29 -2.58 -18.75 -2.55
N HIS A 30 -3.26 -18.22 -1.53
CA HIS A 30 -4.64 -17.78 -1.65
C HIS A 30 -4.80 -16.69 -2.73
N ARG A 31 -3.90 -15.68 -2.72
CA ARG A 31 -3.89 -14.62 -3.73
C ARG A 31 -3.68 -15.17 -5.14
N MET A 32 -2.78 -16.14 -5.33
CA MET A 32 -2.56 -16.74 -6.64
C MET A 32 -3.78 -17.52 -7.16
N MET A 33 -4.52 -18.18 -6.26
CA MET A 33 -5.67 -19.02 -6.65
C MET A 33 -6.98 -18.23 -6.75
N CYS A 34 -7.13 -17.14 -6.00
CA CYS A 34 -8.36 -16.34 -5.95
C CYS A 34 -8.19 -15.02 -6.71
N ARG A 35 -8.74 -14.94 -7.93
CA ARG A 35 -8.69 -13.73 -8.78
C ARG A 35 -9.25 -12.48 -8.09
N ARG A 36 -10.31 -12.63 -7.29
CA ARG A 36 -10.95 -11.53 -6.57
C ARG A 36 -10.02 -10.93 -5.52
N CYS A 37 -9.36 -11.79 -4.73
CA CYS A 37 -8.40 -11.36 -3.73
C CYS A 37 -7.10 -10.82 -4.36
N SER A 38 -6.70 -11.33 -5.53
CA SER A 38 -5.61 -10.74 -6.30
C SER A 38 -5.93 -9.32 -6.78
N ALA A 39 -7.13 -9.11 -7.35
CA ALA A 39 -7.58 -7.79 -7.77
C ALA A 39 -7.70 -6.83 -6.58
N PHE A 40 -8.27 -7.29 -5.46
CA PHE A 40 -8.37 -6.51 -4.22
C PHE A 40 -6.97 -6.07 -3.75
N TYR A 41 -6.02 -6.99 -3.65
CA TYR A 41 -4.65 -6.68 -3.23
C TYR A 41 -3.99 -5.64 -4.15
N HIS A 42 -4.17 -5.76 -5.46
CA HIS A 42 -3.60 -4.80 -6.42
C HIS A 42 -4.22 -3.41 -6.27
N ASN A 43 -5.53 -3.34 -6.08
CA ASN A 43 -6.26 -2.09 -5.89
C ASN A 43 -5.88 -1.42 -4.56
N ASP A 44 -5.81 -2.20 -3.48
CA ASP A 44 -5.42 -1.74 -2.14
C ASP A 44 -4.00 -1.15 -2.16
N ASN A 45 -3.05 -1.83 -2.82
CA ASN A 45 -1.69 -1.33 -2.95
C ASN A 45 -1.60 -0.06 -3.81
N THR A 46 -2.38 0.02 -4.89
CA THR A 46 -2.48 1.21 -5.74
C THR A 46 -3.05 2.40 -4.96
N LEU A 47 -4.11 2.16 -4.19
CA LEU A 47 -4.74 3.19 -3.36
C LEU A 47 -3.78 3.69 -2.28
N ALA A 48 -3.07 2.78 -1.59
CA ALA A 48 -2.07 3.14 -0.61
C ALA A 48 -0.96 4.04 -1.20
N HIS A 49 -0.50 3.73 -2.41
CA HIS A 49 0.48 4.55 -3.12
C HIS A 49 -0.05 5.94 -3.49
N GLN A 50 -1.30 6.04 -3.95
CA GLN A 50 -1.93 7.33 -4.25
C GLN A 50 -2.09 8.20 -3.00
N ILE A 51 -2.52 7.60 -1.89
CA ILE A 51 -2.64 8.29 -0.59
C ILE A 51 -1.27 8.80 -0.13
N ASP A 52 -0.22 7.97 -0.23
CA ASP A 52 1.14 8.36 0.14
C ASP A 52 1.67 9.51 -0.75
N SER A 53 1.39 9.45 -2.04
CA SER A 53 1.74 10.53 -3.00
C SER A 53 1.03 11.84 -2.66
N CYS A 54 -0.28 11.78 -2.37
CA CYS A 54 -1.07 12.93 -1.95
C CYS A 54 -0.53 13.52 -0.63
N LYS A 55 -0.21 12.66 0.34
CA LYS A 55 0.38 13.08 1.61
C LYS A 55 1.71 13.80 1.40
N LYS A 56 2.58 13.28 0.53
CA LYS A 56 3.86 13.93 0.17
C LYS A 56 3.64 15.30 -0.46
N PHE A 57 2.68 15.42 -1.37
CA PHE A 57 2.31 16.70 -1.98
C PHE A 57 1.81 17.70 -0.95
N LEU A 58 0.97 17.29 0.01
CA LEU A 58 0.48 18.16 1.09
C LEU A 58 1.58 18.53 2.10
N GLN A 59 2.62 17.70 2.24
CA GLN A 59 3.77 17.95 3.12
C GLN A 59 4.86 18.81 2.47
N GLN A 60 4.83 18.99 1.15
CA GLN A 60 5.66 20.00 0.48
C GLN A 60 5.16 21.38 0.88
N LYS A 61 5.94 22.07 1.72
CA LYS A 61 5.69 23.44 2.15
C LYS A 61 5.72 24.33 0.89
N PRO A 62 4.71 25.18 0.64
CA PRO A 62 4.80 26.16 -0.44
C PRO A 62 5.83 27.22 -0.01
N GLY A 63 7.04 27.19 -0.57
CA GLY A 63 8.03 28.23 -0.24
C GLY A 63 9.51 27.98 -0.57
N ASP A 64 9.92 26.86 -1.19
CA ASP A 64 11.34 26.63 -1.55
C ASP A 64 11.69 27.00 -3.01
N ASP A 65 10.86 27.81 -3.67
CA ASP A 65 11.07 28.30 -5.05
C ASP A 65 11.11 29.84 -5.16
N LEU A 66 11.68 30.51 -4.17
CA LEU A 66 12.07 31.93 -4.28
C LEU A 66 13.54 32.11 -3.87
N ASN A 67 14.46 31.55 -4.65
CA ASN A 67 15.76 32.19 -4.81
C ASN A 67 15.63 33.16 -5.98
N GLU A 68 15.38 34.43 -5.65
CA GLU A 68 15.52 35.55 -6.57
C GLU A 68 16.91 35.49 -7.22
N PRO A 69 17.03 35.64 -8.55
CA PRO A 69 18.33 35.74 -9.18
C PRO A 69 19.00 37.04 -8.70
N ASP A 70 20.19 36.92 -8.09
CA ASP A 70 21.10 38.01 -7.75
C ASP A 70 21.19 39.01 -8.93
N GLU A 71 20.63 40.20 -8.72
CA GLU A 71 20.75 41.32 -9.64
C GLU A 71 22.18 41.88 -9.57
N LYS A 72 22.77 42.10 -10.75
CA LYS A 72 24.20 42.28 -11.00
C LYS A 72 24.66 43.72 -10.86
#